data_AF-A0A2J8UU42-F1
#
_entry.id   AF-A0A2J8UU42-F1
#
_cell.length_a   1.000
_cell.length_b   1.000
_cell.length_c   1.000
_cell.angle_alpha   90.00
_cell.angle_beta   90.00
_cell.angle_gamma   90.00
#
_symmetry.space_group_name_H-M   'P 1'
#
loop_
_entity.id
_entity.type
_entity.pdbx_description
1 polymer ?
#
loop_
_entity_poly.entity_id
_entity_poly.type
_entity_poly.pdbx_seq_one_letter_code
_entity_poly.pdbx_strand_id
1 'polypeptide(L)' 'MVMEKPSPLLVGREFVRQYYTLLNKAPEYLHRFYGRNSSYVHGGVDASGKPQEAVYGQNDIHHKVLSLNFSECHTKIR' A
#
# COMPACT_ATOMS: atom_id res chain seq x y z
N MET A 1 -5.53 18.62 -24.90
CA MET A 1 -4.18 18.90 -24.37
C MET A 1 -3.44 17.57 -24.34
N VAL A 2 -2.27 17.47 -25.00
CA VAL A 2 -1.41 16.28 -24.88
C VAL A 2 -0.69 16.40 -23.55
N MET A 3 -0.88 15.45 -22.65
CA MET A 3 -0.20 15.46 -21.35
C MET A 3 1.23 14.95 -21.57
N GLU A 4 2.23 15.74 -21.24
CA GLU A 4 3.62 15.27 -21.26
C GLU A 4 3.80 14.13 -20.26
N LYS A 5 4.64 13.16 -20.64
CA LYS A 5 4.93 12.01 -19.79
C LYS A 5 5.67 12.48 -18.53
N PRO A 6 5.18 12.19 -17.32
CA PRO A 6 5.83 12.62 -16.10
C PRO A 6 7.18 11.93 -15.90
N SER A 7 8.12 12.61 -15.24
CA SER A 7 9.41 12.04 -14.87
C SER A 7 9.25 10.95 -13.80
N PRO A 8 10.16 9.95 -13.73
CA PRO A 8 10.12 8.92 -12.69
C PRO A 8 10.11 9.50 -11.26
N LEU A 9 10.85 10.59 -11.02
CA LEU A 9 10.88 11.29 -9.74
C LEU A 9 9.50 11.84 -9.37
N LEU A 10 8.82 12.48 -10.32
CA LEU A 10 7.48 13.01 -10.09
C LEU A 10 6.47 11.89 -9.82
N VAL A 11 6.56 10.79 -10.58
CA VAL A 11 5.69 9.61 -10.39
C VAL A 11 5.88 9.02 -8.99
N GLY A 12 7.12 8.80 -8.56
CA GLY A 12 7.41 8.25 -7.23
C GLY A 12 6.90 9.16 -6.11
N ARG A 13 7.12 10.47 -6.23
CA ARG A 13 6.66 11.45 -5.23
C ARG A 13 5.14 11.48 -5.11
N GLU A 14 4.43 11.52 -6.24
CA GLU A 14 2.97 11.53 -6.21
C GLU A 14 2.38 10.20 -5.76
N PHE A 15 3.00 9.07 -6.14
CA PHE A 15 2.59 7.75 -5.64
C PHE A 15 2.68 7.69 -4.11
N VAL A 16 3.82 8.06 -3.52
CA VAL A 16 4.02 8.05 -2.06
C VAL A 16 3.01 8.97 -1.38
N ARG A 17 2.79 10.18 -1.91
CA ARG A 17 1.83 11.13 -1.36
C ARG A 17 0.42 10.55 -1.36
N GLN A 18 -0.05 10.02 -2.49
CA GLN A 18 -1.39 9.44 -2.62
C GLN A 18 -1.56 8.20 -1.74
N TYR A 19 -0.57 7.32 -1.72
CA TYR A 19 -0.60 6.07 -0.95
C TYR A 19 -0.79 6.33 0.55
N TYR A 20 0.08 7.14 1.16
CA TYR A 20 0.01 7.40 2.61
C TYR A 20 -1.14 8.35 3.00
N THR A 21 -1.58 9.24 2.09
CA THR A 21 -2.80 10.02 2.31
C THR A 21 -4.02 9.11 2.38
N LEU A 22 -4.13 8.14 1.45
CA LEU A 22 -5.24 7.19 1.43
C LEU A 22 -5.18 6.24 2.62
N LEU A 23 -3.98 5.77 2.99
CA LEU A 23 -3.78 4.94 4.18
C LEU A 23 -4.30 5.62 5.46
N ASN A 24 -4.08 6.92 5.61
CA ASN A 24 -4.59 7.69 6.74
C ASN A 24 -6.12 7.85 6.71
N LYS A 25 -6.68 8.19 5.54
CA LYS A 25 -8.08 8.63 5.42
C LYS A 25 -9.09 7.53 5.14
N ALA A 26 -8.72 6.54 4.34
CA ALA A 26 -9.60 5.48 3.87
C ALA A 26 -8.79 4.21 3.49
N PRO A 27 -8.14 3.56 4.49
CA PRO A 27 -7.26 2.41 4.26
C PRO A 27 -7.97 1.23 3.58
N GLU A 28 -9.29 1.09 3.72
CA GLU A 28 -10.09 0.06 3.05
C GLU A 28 -9.95 0.10 1.52
N TYR A 29 -9.63 1.26 0.94
CA TYR A 29 -9.43 1.43 -0.52
C TYR A 29 -7.98 1.29 -0.97
N LEU A 30 -7.03 1.06 -0.07
CA LEU A 30 -5.61 0.99 -0.40
C LEU A 30 -5.28 -0.12 -1.41
N HIS A 31 -6.02 -1.24 -1.35
CA HIS A 31 -5.88 -2.38 -2.27
C HIS A 31 -6.02 -1.99 -3.75
N ARG A 32 -6.69 -0.85 -4.06
CA ARG A 32 -6.87 -0.36 -5.44
C ARG A 32 -5.56 0.07 -6.13
N PHE A 33 -4.49 0.30 -5.37
CA PHE A 33 -3.15 0.53 -5.94
C PHE A 33 -2.49 -0.75 -6.47
N TYR A 34 -3.04 -1.92 -6.16
CA TYR A 34 -2.44 -3.22 -6.49
C TYR A 34 -3.20 -3.92 -7.60
N GLY A 35 -2.47 -4.63 -8.47
CA GLY A 35 -3.02 -5.43 -9.55
C GLY A 35 -3.23 -6.89 -9.16
N ARG A 36 -3.66 -7.71 -10.13
CA ARG A 36 -3.90 -9.16 -9.96
C ARG A 36 -2.64 -9.95 -9.59
N ASN A 37 -1.47 -9.50 -10.03
CA ASN A 37 -0.19 -10.18 -9.82
C ASN A 37 0.71 -9.44 -8.82
N SER A 38 0.17 -8.47 -8.08
CA SER A 38 0.92 -7.75 -7.07
C SER A 38 1.20 -8.64 -5.85
N SER A 39 2.31 -8.38 -5.17
CA SER A 39 2.63 -8.94 -3.87
C SER A 39 2.62 -7.85 -2.80
N TYR A 40 2.25 -8.21 -1.57
CA TYR A 40 2.19 -7.28 -0.44
C TYR A 40 2.62 -7.95 0.85
N VAL A 41 3.47 -7.24 1.60
CA VAL A 41 3.85 -7.58 2.98
C VAL A 41 3.95 -6.29 3.78
N HIS A 42 3.48 -6.29 5.03
CA HIS A 42 3.51 -5.14 5.93
C HIS A 42 4.16 -5.51 7.27
N GLY A 43 5.42 -5.95 7.21
CA GLY A 43 6.17 -6.39 8.37
C GLY A 43 5.47 -7.49 9.18
N GLY A 44 5.83 -7.57 10.47
CA GLY A 44 5.29 -8.55 11.40
C GLY A 44 5.97 -9.91 11.34
N VAL A 45 5.73 -10.70 12.38
CA VAL A 45 6.14 -12.10 12.47
C VAL A 45 4.90 -12.99 12.56
N ASP A 46 5.05 -14.24 12.15
CA ASP A 46 4.04 -15.29 12.35
C ASP A 46 4.11 -15.86 13.78
N ALA A 47 3.25 -16.83 14.08
CA ALA A 47 3.21 -17.50 15.37
C ALA A 47 4.50 -18.26 15.72
N SER A 48 5.34 -18.57 14.72
CA SER A 48 6.64 -19.21 14.90
C SER A 48 7.79 -18.20 15.09
N GLY A 49 7.49 -16.89 15.07
CA GLY A 49 8.47 -15.82 15.16
C GLY A 49 9.22 -15.54 13.86
N LYS A 50 8.81 -16.13 12.74
CA LYS A 50 9.41 -15.88 11.42
C LYS A 50 8.74 -14.69 10.75
N PRO A 51 9.43 -13.94 9.86
CA PRO A 51 8.81 -12.86 9.10
C PRO A 51 7.57 -13.33 8.35
N GLN A 52 6.51 -12.53 8.37
CA GLN A 52 5.30 -12.87 7.60
C GLN A 52 5.60 -12.93 6.11
N GLU A 53 5.03 -13.94 5.46
CA GLU A 53 5.10 -14.07 4.00
C GLU A 53 4.20 -13.05 3.31
N ALA A 54 4.54 -12.74 2.06
CA ALA A 54 3.71 -11.87 1.23
C ALA A 54 2.39 -12.56 0.84
N VAL A 55 1.33 -11.77 0.74
CA VAL A 55 0.08 -12.15 0.09
C VAL A 55 0.09 -11.70 -1.37
N TYR A 56 -0.70 -12.36 -2.23
CA TYR A 56 -0.64 -12.16 -3.67
C TYR A 56 -2.02 -11.86 -4.26
N GLY A 57 -2.08 -10.83 -5.10
CA GLY A 57 -3.29 -10.41 -5.79
C GLY A 57 -4.21 -9.50 -4.98
N GLN A 58 -4.93 -8.65 -5.70
CA GLN A 58 -5.69 -7.54 -5.14
C GLN A 58 -6.67 -7.95 -4.01
N ASN A 59 -7.34 -9.10 -4.13
CA ASN A 59 -8.30 -9.57 -3.14
C ASN A 59 -7.62 -9.95 -1.81
N ASP A 60 -6.54 -10.75 -1.87
CA ASP A 60 -5.81 -11.16 -0.66
C ASP A 60 -5.12 -9.95 -0.01
N ILE A 61 -4.64 -9.01 -0.83
CA ILE A 61 -4.12 -7.72 -0.36
C ILE A 61 -5.21 -6.91 0.35
N HIS A 62 -6.43 -6.87 -0.18
CA HIS A 62 -7.55 -6.18 0.48
C HIS A 62 -7.85 -6.79 1.85
N HIS A 63 -7.96 -8.12 1.93
CA HIS A 63 -8.19 -8.83 3.17
C HIS A 63 -7.06 -8.57 4.18
N LYS A 64 -5.81 -8.59 3.71
CA LYS A 64 -4.65 -8.28 4.54
C LYS A 64 -4.70 -6.86 5.09
N VAL A 65 -4.96 -5.86 4.24
CA VAL A 65 -5.05 -4.44 4.65
C VAL A 65 -6.15 -4.24 5.69
N LEU A 66 -7.33 -4.86 5.52
CA LEU A 66 -8.40 -4.79 6.52
C LEU A 66 -7.98 -5.44 7.85
N SER A 67 -7.32 -6.59 7.82
CA SER A 67 -6.85 -7.28 9.05
C SER A 67 -5.81 -6.48 9.86
N LEU A 68 -5.12 -5.53 9.22
CA LEU A 68 -4.14 -4.66 9.89
C LEU A 68 -4.80 -3.54 10.70
N ASN A 69 -6.12 -3.33 10.54
CA ASN A 69 -6.92 -2.37 11.31
C ASN A 69 -6.28 -0.98 11.39
N PHE A 70 -5.79 -0.48 10.25
CA PHE A 70 -5.26 0.88 10.18
C PHE A 70 -6.33 1.90 10.59
N SER A 71 -5.96 2.78 11.51
CA SER A 71 -6.81 3.85 12.01
C SER A 71 -5.94 5.07 12.26
N GLU A 72 -6.33 6.22 11.69
CA GLU A 72 -5.65 7.51 11.83
C GLU A 72 -4.12 7.44 11.67
N CYS A 73 -3.63 6.61 10.73
CA CYS A 73 -2.20 6.39 10.57
C CYS A 73 -1.48 7.68 10.13
N HIS A 74 -0.61 8.21 10.97
CA HIS A 74 0.23 9.36 10.64
C HIS A 74 1.57 8.90 10.08
N THR A 75 2.02 9.53 8.98
CA THR A 75 3.27 9.17 8.32
C THR A 75 4.15 10.40 8.13
N LYS A 76 5.44 10.27 8.44
CA LYS A 76 6.47 11.28 8.17
C LYS A 76 7.47 10.72 7.16
N ILE A 77 7.39 11.22 5.93
CA ILE A 77 8.35 10.90 4.86
C ILE A 77 9.52 11.89 4.95
N ARG A 78 10.75 11.38 4.87
CA ARG A 78 11.99 12.18 4.88
C ARG A 78 12.55 12.33 3.47
#